data_AF-A0A0C9XEU1-F1
#
_entry.id   AF-A0A0C9XEU1-F1
#
_cell.length_a   1.000
_cell.length_b   1.000
_cell.length_c   1.000
_cell.angle_alpha   90.00
_cell.angle_beta   90.00
_cell.angle_gamma   90.00
#
_symmetry.space_group_name_H-M   'P 1'
#
loop_
_entity.id
_entity.type
_entity.pdbx_description
1 polymer ?
#
loop_
_entity_poly.entity_id
_entity_poly.type
_entity_poly.pdbx_seq_one_letter_code
_entity_poly.pdbx_strand_id
1 'polypeptide(L)'
;MPTTTTRTVQQNSIPINKAVAALAIVPNTANELLLLAALRESQSQILRTKVHAFELQASNILNEAYAQRLCAKLAAQEEKRNKKIARRSRQSCGDEFYELAQQKEKEIREVAREKERRKDGRVMYKAAVEEWEIVEQERRDARALATANLKKAVKAWEKKRDSAKAKGTRFTLIKPKGDPATKATPKPKLKDFLGAVAEDQEPESGGDDASEGEASTSASGSDGDGDEDDND
;
A
#
# COMPACT_ATOMS: atom_id res chain seq x y z
N MET A 1 50.89 9.34 -30.27
CA MET A 1 49.73 8.97 -29.44
C MET A 1 49.98 9.48 -28.02
N PRO A 2 49.39 10.61 -27.59
CA PRO A 2 49.58 11.06 -26.21
C PRO A 2 48.70 10.25 -25.25
N THR A 3 49.33 9.60 -24.26
CA THR A 3 48.65 8.88 -23.18
C THR A 3 48.35 9.83 -22.03
N THR A 4 47.07 10.16 -21.84
CA THR A 4 46.59 10.96 -20.71
C THR A 4 46.33 10.04 -19.51
N THR A 5 47.19 10.13 -18.48
CA THR A 5 46.99 9.45 -17.20
C THR A 5 46.12 10.30 -16.29
N THR A 6 44.85 9.91 -16.15
CA THR A 6 43.91 10.53 -15.20
C THR A 6 44.21 10.03 -13.79
N ARG A 7 44.73 10.91 -12.93
CA ARG A 7 44.99 10.62 -11.52
C ARG A 7 43.79 11.06 -10.69
N THR A 8 42.99 10.11 -10.23
CA THR A 8 41.83 10.39 -9.35
C THR A 8 42.34 10.75 -7.96
N VAL A 9 42.25 12.01 -7.58
CA VAL A 9 42.52 12.46 -6.21
C VAL A 9 41.26 12.22 -5.38
N GLN A 10 41.28 11.19 -4.54
CA GLN A 10 40.25 10.99 -3.52
C GLN A 10 40.45 12.01 -2.40
N GLN A 11 39.66 13.09 -2.40
CA GLN A 11 39.52 13.97 -1.24
C GLN A 11 38.34 13.48 -0.39
N ASN A 12 38.58 12.43 0.41
CA ASN A 12 37.68 12.03 1.49
C ASN A 12 37.96 12.89 2.72
N SER A 13 37.51 14.15 2.72
CA SER A 13 37.46 14.97 3.94
C SER A 13 36.02 15.27 4.29
N ILE A 14 35.58 14.76 5.43
CA ILE A 14 34.30 15.08 6.08
C ILE A 14 34.14 16.61 6.13
N PRO A 15 33.06 17.20 5.57
CA PRO A 15 32.89 18.64 5.55
C PRO A 15 32.42 19.10 6.92
N ILE A 16 33.36 19.28 7.85
CA ILE A 16 33.11 20.13 9.01
C ILE A 16 32.79 21.52 8.44
N ASN A 17 31.68 22.12 8.88
CA ASN A 17 31.08 23.39 8.48
C ASN A 17 32.01 24.63 8.64
N LYS A 18 33.24 24.57 8.14
CA LYS A 18 34.24 25.64 8.19
C LYS A 18 33.74 26.89 7.46
N ALA A 19 32.99 26.70 6.38
CA ALA A 19 32.41 27.79 5.60
C ALA A 19 31.33 28.57 6.39
N VAL A 20 30.53 27.87 7.20
CA VAL A 20 29.50 28.50 8.06
C VAL A 20 30.15 29.19 9.25
N ALA A 21 31.15 28.56 9.87
CA ALA A 21 31.92 29.16 10.96
C ALA A 21 32.69 30.42 10.51
N ALA A 22 33.24 30.43 9.28
CA ALA A 22 33.94 31.58 8.71
C ALA A 22 33.01 32.77 8.41
N LEU A 23 31.73 32.52 8.11
CA LEU A 23 30.73 33.57 7.88
C LEU A 23 30.25 34.27 9.16
N ALA A 24 30.47 33.65 10.33
CA ALA A 24 30.08 34.18 11.64
C ALA A 24 31.15 35.09 12.27
N ILE A 25 32.32 35.23 11.63
CA ILE A 25 33.41 36.10 12.11
C ILE A 25 32.99 37.56 11.96
N VAL A 26 33.16 38.35 13.03
CA VAL A 26 32.99 39.81 12.98
C VAL A 26 34.30 40.43 12.48
N PRO A 27 34.32 41.08 11.31
CA PRO A 27 35.54 41.66 10.76
C PRO A 27 35.94 42.90 11.57
N ASN A 28 37.21 43.00 11.94
CA ASN A 28 37.78 44.16 12.65
C ASN A 28 38.58 45.08 11.70
N THR A 29 38.97 44.57 10.52
CA THR A 29 39.75 45.32 9.52
C THR A 29 39.01 45.41 8.18
N ALA A 30 39.33 46.43 7.36
CA ALA A 30 38.72 46.60 6.04
C ALA A 30 39.03 45.44 5.08
N ASN A 31 40.21 44.83 5.19
CA ASN A 31 40.60 43.66 4.39
C ASN A 31 39.78 42.42 4.76
N GLU A 32 39.52 42.20 6.05
CA GLU A 32 38.63 41.13 6.52
C GLU A 32 37.21 41.32 6.02
N LEU A 33 36.70 42.55 6.02
CA LEU A 33 35.38 42.87 5.47
C LEU A 33 35.30 42.53 3.98
N LEU A 34 36.31 42.90 3.20
CA LEU A 34 36.38 42.60 1.77
C LEU A 34 36.43 41.09 1.49
N LEU A 35 37.24 40.36 2.27
CA LEU A 35 37.34 38.90 2.14
C LEU A 35 36.02 38.20 2.51
N LEU A 36 35.33 38.68 3.55
CA LEU A 36 34.03 38.17 3.96
C LEU A 36 32.97 38.44 2.88
N ALA A 37 32.98 39.62 2.26
CA ALA A 37 32.11 39.93 1.12
C ALA A 37 32.35 38.98 -0.07
N ALA A 38 33.62 38.75 -0.46
CA ALA A 38 33.98 37.82 -1.51
C ALA A 38 33.59 36.36 -1.17
N LEU A 39 33.72 35.96 0.10
CA LEU A 39 33.28 34.65 0.58
C LEU A 39 31.75 34.49 0.45
N ARG A 40 30.98 35.51 0.83
CA ARG A 40 29.50 35.49 0.70
C ARG A 40 29.07 35.43 -0.77
N GLU A 41 29.72 36.21 -1.63
CA GLU A 41 29.43 36.22 -3.06
C GLU A 41 29.73 34.85 -3.69
N SER A 42 30.92 34.31 -3.46
CA SER A 42 31.30 32.99 -3.98
C SER A 42 30.38 31.86 -3.48
N GLN A 43 29.99 31.87 -2.20
CA GLN A 43 29.00 30.91 -1.68
C GLN A 43 27.63 31.07 -2.37
N SER A 44 27.18 32.31 -2.57
CA SER A 44 25.93 32.58 -3.29
C SER A 44 25.99 32.08 -4.74
N GLN A 45 27.12 32.24 -5.42
CA GLN A 45 27.35 31.70 -6.76
C GLN A 45 27.33 30.16 -6.75
N ILE A 46 27.99 29.51 -5.79
CA ILE A 46 27.97 28.05 -5.64
C ILE A 46 26.55 27.53 -5.41
N LEU A 47 25.74 28.23 -4.60
CA LEU A 47 24.36 27.83 -4.38
C LEU A 47 23.53 27.95 -5.67
N ARG A 48 23.69 29.04 -6.43
CA ARG A 48 23.01 29.20 -7.73
C ARG A 48 23.41 28.12 -8.72
N THR A 49 24.70 27.80 -8.84
CA THR A 49 25.16 26.76 -9.76
C THR A 49 24.68 25.37 -9.34
N LYS A 50 24.61 25.08 -8.04
CA LYS A 50 24.01 23.83 -7.53
C LYS A 50 22.52 23.73 -7.88
N VAL A 51 21.74 24.79 -7.64
CA VAL A 51 20.31 24.82 -8.00
C VAL A 51 20.15 24.58 -9.49
N HIS A 52 20.91 25.30 -10.32
CA HIS A 52 20.87 25.13 -11.77
C HIS A 52 21.27 23.72 -12.23
N ALA A 53 22.28 23.11 -11.60
CA ALA A 53 22.67 21.73 -11.89
C ALA A 53 21.53 20.74 -11.57
N PHE A 54 20.81 20.93 -10.46
CA PHE A 54 19.64 20.12 -10.13
C PHE A 54 18.50 20.30 -11.13
N GLU A 55 18.23 21.53 -11.57
CA GLU A 55 17.23 21.82 -12.61
C GLU A 55 17.56 21.11 -13.93
N LEU A 56 18.83 21.17 -14.35
CA LEU A 56 19.31 20.48 -15.55
C LEU A 56 19.20 18.96 -15.42
N GLN A 57 19.57 18.41 -14.27
CA GLN A 57 19.45 16.98 -14.01
C GLN A 57 17.99 16.52 -14.04
N ALA A 58 17.10 17.26 -13.37
CA ALA A 58 15.66 16.98 -13.37
C ALA A 58 15.08 17.03 -14.79
N SER A 59 15.45 18.06 -15.57
CA SER A 59 15.04 18.21 -16.97
C SER A 59 15.53 17.05 -17.83
N ASN A 60 16.76 16.58 -17.63
CA ASN A 60 17.32 15.47 -18.38
C ASN A 60 16.60 14.15 -18.07
N ILE A 61 16.35 13.85 -16.80
CA ILE A 61 15.60 12.66 -16.38
C ILE A 61 14.18 12.67 -17.00
N LEU A 62 13.52 13.83 -17.00
CA LEU A 62 12.20 13.97 -17.60
C LEU A 62 12.22 13.74 -19.12
N ASN A 63 13.22 14.31 -19.81
CA ASN A 63 13.40 14.13 -21.24
C ASN A 63 13.70 12.68 -21.61
N GLU A 64 14.53 11.99 -20.82
CA GLU A 64 14.83 10.58 -21.00
C GLU A 64 13.57 9.72 -20.84
N ALA A 65 12.81 9.91 -19.76
CA ALA A 65 11.56 9.20 -19.53
C ALA A 65 10.54 9.44 -20.66
N TYR A 66 10.46 10.69 -21.16
CA TYR A 66 9.61 11.02 -22.30
C TYR A 66 10.07 10.31 -23.58
N ALA A 67 11.37 10.36 -23.90
CA ALA A 67 11.93 9.72 -25.08
C ALA A 67 11.72 8.19 -25.04
N GLN A 68 11.95 7.55 -23.90
CA GLN A 68 11.70 6.12 -23.71
C GLN A 68 10.23 5.76 -23.99
N ARG A 69 9.27 6.53 -23.44
CA ARG A 69 7.84 6.33 -23.70
C ARG A 69 7.49 6.52 -25.18
N LEU A 70 8.06 7.53 -25.83
CA LEU A 70 7.84 7.78 -27.26
C LEU A 70 8.39 6.64 -28.11
N CYS A 71 9.62 6.20 -27.86
CA CYS A 71 10.23 5.05 -28.52
C CYS A 71 9.39 3.78 -28.33
N ALA A 72 8.89 3.50 -27.12
CA ALA A 72 8.02 2.36 -26.86
C ALA A 72 6.71 2.42 -27.65
N LYS A 73 6.08 3.61 -27.74
CA LYS A 73 4.86 3.81 -28.54
C LYS A 73 5.12 3.60 -30.03
N LEU A 74 6.22 4.12 -30.56
CA LEU A 74 6.61 3.94 -31.96
C LEU A 74 6.90 2.47 -32.26
N ALA A 75 7.68 1.79 -31.42
CA ALA A 75 7.95 0.36 -31.56
C ALA A 75 6.66 -0.48 -31.55
N ALA A 76 5.74 -0.20 -30.63
CA ALA A 76 4.44 -0.88 -30.58
C ALA A 76 3.59 -0.61 -31.83
N GLN A 77 3.65 0.60 -32.39
CA GLN A 77 2.96 0.96 -33.63
C GLN A 77 3.56 0.24 -34.84
N GLU A 78 4.89 0.17 -34.93
CA GLU A 78 5.62 -0.56 -35.96
C GLU A 78 5.32 -2.06 -35.90
N GLU A 79 5.35 -2.66 -34.71
CA GLU A 79 4.94 -4.05 -34.53
C GLU A 79 3.50 -4.29 -34.99
N LYS A 80 2.56 -3.41 -34.63
CA LYS A 80 1.17 -3.53 -35.06
C LYS A 80 1.06 -3.43 -36.59
N ARG A 81 1.82 -2.54 -37.22
CA ARG A 81 1.87 -2.40 -38.69
C ARG A 81 2.46 -3.65 -39.33
N ASN A 82 3.57 -4.16 -38.81
CA ASN A 82 4.22 -5.38 -39.30
C ASN A 82 3.32 -6.62 -39.12
N LYS A 83 2.63 -6.75 -37.99
CA LYS A 83 1.62 -7.79 -37.74
C LYS A 83 0.45 -7.69 -38.73
N LYS A 84 -0.01 -6.49 -39.09
CA LYS A 84 -1.06 -6.29 -40.12
C LYS A 84 -0.57 -6.69 -41.51
N ILE A 85 0.67 -6.35 -41.86
CA ILE A 85 1.27 -6.76 -43.15
C ILE A 85 1.44 -8.29 -43.20
N ALA A 86 1.95 -8.91 -42.13
CA ALA A 86 2.08 -10.35 -42.02
C ALA A 86 0.72 -11.09 -42.01
N ARG A 87 -0.34 -10.51 -41.42
CA ARG A 87 -1.71 -11.05 -41.53
C ARG A 87 -2.24 -10.96 -42.97
N ARG A 88 -1.97 -9.87 -43.69
CA ARG A 88 -2.37 -9.73 -45.10
C ARG A 88 -1.68 -10.75 -46.01
N SER A 89 -0.45 -11.13 -45.72
CA SER A 89 0.26 -12.19 -46.48
C SER A 89 -0.12 -13.62 -46.08
N ARG A 90 -0.69 -13.84 -44.87
CA ARG A 90 -1.22 -15.14 -44.41
C ARG A 90 -2.69 -15.38 -44.73
N GLN A 91 -3.43 -14.37 -45.20
CA GLN A 91 -4.86 -14.45 -45.55
C GLN A 91 -5.13 -15.18 -46.88
N SER A 92 -4.17 -15.92 -47.42
CA SER A 92 -4.29 -16.67 -48.68
C SER A 92 -4.53 -18.17 -48.50
N CYS A 93 -4.60 -18.69 -47.27
CA CYS A 93 -4.91 -20.11 -47.00
C CYS A 93 -6.07 -20.21 -45.98
N GLY A 94 -7.26 -20.62 -46.45
CA GLY A 94 -8.52 -20.53 -45.71
C GLY A 94 -8.68 -21.46 -44.50
N ASP A 95 -7.97 -22.59 -44.47
CA ASP A 95 -8.18 -23.62 -43.42
C ASP A 95 -7.45 -23.29 -42.11
N GLU A 96 -6.21 -22.78 -42.18
CA GLU A 96 -5.42 -22.42 -40.98
C GLU A 96 -6.06 -21.30 -40.15
N PHE A 97 -6.85 -20.43 -40.80
CA PHE A 97 -7.55 -19.34 -40.11
C PHE A 97 -8.67 -19.86 -39.19
N TYR A 98 -9.38 -20.90 -39.62
CA TYR A 98 -10.49 -21.46 -38.86
C TYR A 98 -9.99 -22.18 -37.59
N GLU A 99 -8.88 -22.91 -37.70
CA GLU A 99 -8.25 -23.56 -36.56
C GLU A 99 -7.73 -22.54 -35.53
N LEU A 100 -7.10 -21.46 -36.00
CA LEU A 100 -6.60 -20.40 -35.13
C LEU A 100 -7.74 -19.65 -34.41
N ALA A 101 -8.87 -19.43 -35.10
CA ALA A 101 -10.06 -18.82 -34.50
C ALA A 101 -10.64 -19.71 -33.39
N GLN A 102 -10.74 -21.02 -33.61
CA GLN A 102 -11.19 -21.97 -32.58
C GLN A 102 -10.26 -22.03 -31.38
N GLN A 103 -8.94 -22.00 -31.59
CA GLN A 103 -7.96 -21.97 -30.51
C GLN A 103 -8.13 -20.72 -29.65
N LYS A 104 -8.29 -19.55 -30.29
CA LYS A 104 -8.52 -18.28 -29.58
C LYS A 104 -9.83 -18.28 -28.79
N GLU A 105 -10.89 -18.86 -29.34
CA GLU A 105 -12.17 -18.98 -28.63
C GLU A 105 -12.06 -19.90 -27.40
N LYS A 106 -11.32 -21.01 -27.51
CA LYS A 106 -11.02 -21.91 -26.38
C LYS A 106 -10.22 -21.19 -25.29
N GLU A 107 -9.16 -20.47 -25.67
CA GLU A 107 -8.35 -19.66 -24.75
C GLU A 107 -9.22 -18.63 -24.00
N ILE A 108 -10.07 -17.89 -24.71
CA ILE A 108 -10.97 -16.89 -24.10
C ILE A 108 -11.92 -17.56 -23.10
N ARG A 109 -12.50 -18.70 -23.47
CA ARG A 109 -13.42 -19.46 -22.60
C ARG A 109 -12.72 -19.98 -21.35
N GLU A 110 -11.49 -20.45 -21.47
CA GLU A 110 -10.70 -20.93 -20.33
C GLU A 110 -10.30 -19.78 -19.38
N VAL A 111 -9.87 -18.64 -19.93
CA VAL A 111 -9.57 -17.44 -19.14
C VAL A 111 -10.82 -16.94 -18.41
N ALA A 112 -11.98 -16.95 -19.06
CA ALA A 112 -13.25 -16.56 -18.43
C ALA A 112 -13.61 -17.50 -17.27
N ARG A 113 -13.52 -18.82 -17.48
CA ARG A 113 -13.79 -19.83 -16.44
C ARG A 113 -12.84 -19.69 -15.24
N GLU A 114 -11.56 -19.43 -15.48
CA GLU A 114 -10.59 -19.23 -14.41
C GLU A 114 -10.84 -17.92 -13.63
N LYS A 115 -11.27 -16.84 -14.31
CA LYS A 115 -11.71 -15.61 -13.64
C LYS A 115 -12.91 -15.86 -12.73
N GLU A 116 -13.89 -16.63 -13.19
CA GLU A 116 -15.08 -17.00 -12.43
C GLU A 116 -14.71 -17.83 -11.20
N ARG A 117 -13.89 -18.88 -11.37
CA ARG A 117 -13.38 -19.70 -10.27
C ARG A 117 -12.67 -18.88 -9.19
N ARG A 118 -11.91 -17.85 -9.58
CA ARG A 118 -11.27 -16.93 -8.62
C ARG A 118 -12.26 -16.00 -7.91
N LYS A 119 -13.34 -15.59 -8.57
CA LYS A 119 -14.41 -14.81 -7.93
C LYS A 119 -15.11 -15.68 -6.88
N ASP A 120 -15.48 -16.90 -7.25
CA ASP A 120 -16.15 -17.84 -6.35
C ASP A 120 -15.27 -18.18 -5.14
N GLY A 121 -13.98 -18.44 -5.35
CA GLY A 121 -13.03 -18.67 -4.26
C GLY A 121 -12.92 -17.47 -3.30
N ARG A 122 -13.00 -16.24 -3.81
CA ARG A 122 -13.02 -15.03 -2.94
C ARG A 122 -14.33 -14.90 -2.16
N VAL A 123 -15.47 -15.26 -2.75
CA VAL A 123 -16.76 -15.25 -2.05
C VAL A 123 -16.75 -16.28 -0.92
N MET A 124 -16.29 -17.50 -1.19
CA MET A 124 -16.17 -18.56 -0.17
C MET A 124 -15.21 -18.17 0.96
N TYR A 125 -14.08 -17.54 0.63
CA TYR A 125 -13.15 -17.04 1.65
C TYR A 125 -13.79 -15.98 2.55
N LYS A 126 -14.54 -15.02 1.98
CA LYS A 126 -15.23 -14.00 2.77
C LYS A 126 -16.23 -14.62 3.74
N ALA A 127 -17.07 -15.54 3.26
CA ALA A 127 -18.02 -16.26 4.11
C ALA A 127 -17.31 -17.02 5.25
N ALA A 128 -16.22 -17.74 4.95
CA ALA A 128 -15.45 -18.47 5.97
C ALA A 128 -14.80 -17.52 7.01
N VAL A 129 -14.35 -16.34 6.59
CA VAL A 129 -13.80 -15.33 7.51
C VAL A 129 -14.89 -14.75 8.40
N GLU A 130 -16.08 -14.47 7.88
CA GLU A 130 -17.22 -13.99 8.66
C GLU A 130 -17.63 -15.01 9.74
N GLU A 131 -17.75 -16.29 9.37
CA GLU A 131 -18.02 -17.38 10.33
C GLU A 131 -16.92 -17.48 11.40
N TRP A 132 -15.66 -17.37 11.00
CA TRP A 132 -14.54 -17.38 11.94
C TRP A 132 -14.57 -16.18 12.90
N GLU A 133 -14.92 -14.99 12.41
CA GLU A 133 -15.04 -13.78 13.23
C GLU A 133 -16.14 -13.91 14.28
N ILE A 134 -17.29 -14.51 13.94
CA ILE A 134 -18.38 -14.79 14.90
C ILE A 134 -17.88 -15.70 16.03
N VAL A 135 -17.26 -16.83 15.69
CA VAL A 135 -16.76 -17.80 16.69
C VAL A 135 -15.66 -17.18 17.57
N GLU A 136 -14.76 -16.41 16.95
CA GLU A 136 -13.67 -15.75 17.68
C GLU A 136 -14.19 -14.63 18.60
N GLN A 137 -15.26 -13.94 18.20
CA GLN A 137 -15.93 -12.94 19.03
C GLN A 137 -16.59 -13.59 20.25
N GLU A 138 -17.37 -14.66 20.07
CA GLU A 138 -17.97 -15.43 21.17
C GLU A 138 -16.90 -15.94 22.16
N ARG A 139 -15.78 -16.42 21.64
CA ARG A 139 -14.64 -16.87 22.46
C ARG A 139 -14.03 -15.72 23.29
N ARG A 140 -13.93 -14.52 22.72
CA ARG A 140 -13.43 -13.33 23.42
C ARG A 140 -14.39 -12.91 24.52
N ASP A 141 -15.69 -12.89 24.24
CA ASP A 141 -16.72 -12.51 25.19
C ASP A 141 -16.80 -13.49 26.36
N ALA A 142 -16.78 -14.80 26.09
CA ALA A 142 -16.71 -15.84 27.12
C ALA A 142 -15.46 -15.68 28.00
N ARG A 143 -14.30 -15.38 27.41
CA ARG A 143 -13.04 -15.15 28.14
C ARG A 143 -13.10 -13.87 28.99
N ALA A 144 -13.69 -12.80 28.48
CA ALA A 144 -13.89 -11.56 29.21
C ALA A 144 -14.79 -11.78 30.42
N LEU A 145 -15.89 -12.52 30.25
CA LEU A 145 -16.82 -12.90 31.32
C LEU A 145 -16.13 -13.75 32.39
N ALA A 146 -15.40 -14.81 31.99
CA ALA A 146 -14.64 -15.66 32.90
C ALA A 146 -13.61 -14.87 33.71
N THR A 147 -12.90 -13.94 33.05
CA THR A 147 -11.93 -13.06 33.70
C THR A 147 -12.59 -12.11 34.69
N ALA A 148 -13.76 -11.55 34.35
CA ALA A 148 -14.53 -10.69 35.24
C ALA A 148 -15.03 -11.46 36.48
N ASN A 149 -15.51 -12.68 36.30
CA ASN A 149 -15.96 -13.55 37.38
C ASN A 149 -14.79 -13.95 38.30
N LEU A 150 -13.63 -14.31 37.74
CA LEU A 150 -12.44 -14.59 38.53
C LEU A 150 -12.00 -13.36 39.33
N LYS A 151 -12.01 -12.16 38.73
CA LYS A 151 -11.70 -10.91 39.45
C LYS A 151 -12.65 -10.68 40.63
N LYS A 152 -13.96 -10.92 40.45
CA LYS A 152 -14.95 -10.84 41.54
C LYS A 152 -14.66 -11.87 42.64
N ALA A 153 -14.39 -13.11 42.27
CA ALA A 153 -14.07 -14.19 43.21
C ALA A 153 -12.78 -13.91 44.01
N VAL A 154 -11.74 -13.41 43.35
CA VAL A 154 -10.48 -13.01 43.99
C VAL A 154 -10.70 -11.86 44.95
N LYS A 155 -11.46 -10.81 44.57
CA LYS A 155 -11.80 -9.71 45.49
C LYS A 155 -12.59 -10.20 46.71
N ALA A 156 -13.55 -11.09 46.53
CA ALA A 156 -14.30 -11.67 47.64
C ALA A 156 -13.41 -12.53 48.56
N TRP A 157 -12.47 -13.27 47.98
CA TRP A 157 -11.47 -14.04 48.72
C TRP A 157 -10.51 -13.14 49.51
N GLU A 158 -10.02 -12.04 48.91
CA GLU A 158 -9.16 -11.05 49.57
C GLU A 158 -9.87 -10.42 50.77
N LYS A 159 -11.14 -10.01 50.63
CA LYS A 159 -11.94 -9.50 51.75
C LYS A 159 -12.03 -10.49 52.92
N LYS A 160 -12.24 -11.79 52.63
CA LYS A 160 -12.31 -12.84 53.65
C LYS A 160 -10.94 -13.07 54.31
N ARG A 161 -9.87 -13.10 53.52
CA ARG A 161 -8.48 -13.22 54.00
C ARG A 161 -8.13 -12.07 54.93
N ASP A 162 -8.43 -10.84 54.55
CA ASP A 162 -8.08 -9.65 55.31
C ASP A 162 -8.90 -9.56 56.61
N SER A 163 -10.16 -9.98 56.58
CA SER A 163 -11.01 -10.11 57.79
C SER A 163 -10.49 -11.15 58.78
N ALA A 164 -10.00 -12.30 58.29
CA ALA A 164 -9.38 -13.32 59.15
C ALA A 164 -8.06 -12.83 59.76
N LYS A 165 -7.24 -12.13 58.97
CA LYS A 165 -6.00 -11.49 59.43
C LYS A 165 -6.28 -10.47 60.54
N ALA A 166 -7.30 -9.63 60.39
CA ALA A 166 -7.69 -8.64 61.40
C ALA A 166 -8.16 -9.29 62.72
N LYS A 167 -8.79 -10.47 62.66
CA LYS A 167 -9.24 -11.24 63.84
C LYS A 167 -8.15 -12.14 64.43
N GLY A 168 -6.94 -12.16 63.85
CA GLY A 168 -5.84 -13.02 64.28
C GLY A 168 -6.09 -14.52 64.05
N THR A 169 -7.05 -14.90 63.21
CA THR A 169 -7.38 -16.31 62.93
C THR A 169 -6.67 -16.82 61.67
N ARG A 170 -6.30 -18.10 61.66
CA ARG A 170 -5.63 -18.73 60.51
C ARG A 170 -6.60 -18.88 59.33
N PHE A 171 -6.23 -18.37 58.16
CA PHE A 171 -7.04 -18.43 56.94
C PHE A 171 -6.65 -19.64 56.07
N THR A 172 -7.59 -20.53 55.77
CA THR A 172 -7.36 -21.81 55.07
C THR A 172 -7.95 -21.89 53.66
N LEU A 173 -8.73 -20.91 53.23
CA LEU A 173 -9.38 -20.93 51.91
C LEU A 173 -8.35 -20.71 50.79
N ILE A 174 -8.37 -21.58 49.79
CA ILE A 174 -7.49 -21.50 48.62
C ILE A 174 -7.91 -20.32 47.73
N LYS A 175 -6.93 -19.59 47.18
CA LYS A 175 -7.18 -18.50 46.24
C LYS A 175 -7.85 -19.05 44.97
N PRO A 176 -8.97 -18.47 44.52
CA PRO A 176 -9.58 -18.85 43.25
C PRO A 176 -8.57 -18.79 42.10
N LYS A 177 -8.50 -19.85 41.30
CA LYS A 177 -7.69 -19.92 40.08
C LYS A 177 -8.61 -19.87 38.87
N GLY A 178 -8.14 -19.28 37.77
CA GLY A 178 -8.87 -19.27 36.52
C GLY A 178 -8.76 -20.61 35.80
N ASP A 179 -9.82 -20.99 35.08
CA ASP A 179 -9.80 -22.17 34.22
C ASP A 179 -8.86 -21.96 33.02
N PRO A 180 -8.30 -23.05 32.44
CA PRO A 180 -7.48 -22.98 31.24
C PRO A 180 -8.26 -22.35 30.09
N ALA A 181 -7.71 -21.31 29.46
CA ALA A 181 -8.35 -20.64 28.35
C ALA A 181 -8.47 -21.56 27.12
N THR A 182 -9.61 -21.52 26.44
CA THR A 182 -9.78 -22.18 25.14
C THR A 182 -8.85 -21.55 24.10
N LYS A 183 -8.17 -22.40 23.32
CA LYS A 183 -7.26 -21.97 22.26
C LYS A 183 -8.05 -21.26 21.15
N ALA A 184 -7.42 -20.27 20.51
CA ALA A 184 -8.01 -19.59 19.36
C ALA A 184 -8.09 -20.55 18.16
N THR A 185 -9.19 -20.50 17.43
CA THR A 185 -9.32 -21.18 16.14
C THR A 185 -8.46 -20.46 15.11
N PRO A 186 -7.72 -21.17 14.24
CA PRO A 186 -6.89 -20.54 13.23
C PRO A 186 -7.76 -19.80 12.20
N LYS A 187 -7.33 -18.59 11.80
CA LYS A 187 -8.03 -17.82 10.77
C LYS A 187 -7.91 -18.53 9.41
N PRO A 188 -9.01 -18.66 8.63
CA PRO A 188 -8.97 -19.18 7.27
C PRO A 188 -7.98 -18.41 6.40
N LYS A 189 -7.29 -19.09 5.47
CA LYS A 189 -6.33 -18.44 4.55
C LYS A 189 -6.89 -18.43 3.14
N LEU A 190 -6.70 -17.33 2.41
CA LEU A 190 -7.18 -17.18 1.04
C LEU A 190 -6.64 -18.25 0.07
N LYS A 191 -5.42 -18.75 0.32
CA LYS A 191 -4.80 -19.82 -0.48
C LYS A 191 -5.63 -21.10 -0.49
N ASP A 192 -6.34 -21.39 0.59
CA ASP A 192 -7.15 -22.61 0.74
C ASP A 192 -8.41 -22.57 -0.16
N PHE A 193 -8.82 -21.38 -0.62
CA PHE A 193 -10.03 -21.17 -1.44
C PHE A 193 -9.74 -20.88 -2.92
N LEU A 194 -8.50 -20.48 -3.26
CA LEU A 194 -8.10 -20.16 -4.64
C LEU A 194 -7.47 -21.35 -5.39
N GLY A 195 -7.26 -22.49 -4.74
CA GLY A 195 -6.53 -23.63 -5.30
C GLY A 195 -5.05 -23.32 -5.54
N ALA A 196 -4.22 -24.34 -5.80
CA ALA A 196 -2.76 -24.24 -5.94
C ALA A 196 -2.26 -23.36 -7.11
N VAL A 197 -3.15 -22.66 -7.82
CA VAL A 197 -2.84 -21.80 -8.98
C VAL A 197 -2.39 -20.39 -8.54
N ALA A 198 -2.46 -20.07 -7.25
CA ALA A 198 -2.22 -18.72 -6.74
C ALA A 198 -0.76 -18.41 -6.34
N GLU A 199 0.24 -19.23 -6.74
CA GLU A 199 1.62 -19.01 -6.30
C GLU A 199 2.50 -18.15 -7.22
N ASP A 200 2.06 -17.73 -8.42
CA ASP A 200 2.98 -17.06 -9.35
C ASP A 200 2.46 -15.84 -10.12
N GLN A 201 1.39 -15.18 -9.66
CA GLN A 201 1.06 -13.84 -10.16
C GLN A 201 0.75 -12.91 -9.00
N GLU A 202 1.75 -12.11 -8.63
CA GLU A 202 1.54 -10.87 -7.90
C GLU A 202 0.45 -10.03 -8.61
N PRO A 203 -0.42 -9.35 -7.85
CA PRO A 203 -1.42 -8.49 -8.45
C PRO A 203 -0.72 -7.27 -9.06
N GLU A 204 -0.66 -7.21 -10.39
CA GLU A 204 -0.64 -5.92 -11.07
C GLU A 204 -1.89 -5.17 -10.60
N SER A 205 -1.65 -4.22 -9.71
CA SER A 205 -2.52 -3.13 -9.30
C SER A 205 -2.84 -2.27 -10.53
N GLY A 206 -3.65 -2.79 -11.44
CA GLY A 206 -4.33 -2.05 -12.49
C GLY A 206 -5.70 -1.62 -11.97
N GLY A 207 -5.70 -0.52 -11.21
CA GLY A 207 -6.93 0.21 -10.94
C GLY A 207 -7.42 0.81 -12.24
N ASP A 208 -8.48 0.24 -12.80
CA ASP A 208 -9.35 0.93 -13.75
C ASP A 208 -10.77 0.85 -13.20
N ASP A 209 -11.07 1.92 -12.48
CA ASP A 209 -12.37 2.53 -12.28
C ASP A 209 -13.12 2.65 -13.62
N ALA A 210 -14.16 1.83 -13.76
CA ALA A 210 -15.19 2.00 -14.77
C ALA A 210 -16.51 1.51 -14.18
N SER A 211 -16.96 2.21 -13.13
CA SER A 211 -18.33 2.10 -12.62
C SER A 211 -19.26 2.99 -13.47
N GLU A 212 -19.51 2.61 -14.72
CA GLU A 212 -20.70 3.07 -15.43
C GLU A 212 -21.87 2.14 -15.06
N GLY A 213 -22.74 2.65 -14.20
CA GLY A 213 -23.90 1.92 -13.68
C GLY A 213 -25.10 2.83 -13.51
N GLU A 214 -25.98 2.77 -14.52
CA GLU A 214 -27.43 2.72 -14.35
C GLU A 214 -28.14 4.04 -14.01
N ALA A 215 -28.49 4.77 -15.08
CA ALA A 215 -29.68 5.61 -15.10
C ALA A 215 -30.94 4.71 -15.13
N SER A 216 -31.63 4.56 -14.00
CA SER A 216 -33.06 4.22 -13.95
C SER A 216 -33.62 4.33 -12.54
N THR A 217 -34.33 5.42 -12.26
CA THR A 217 -35.46 5.42 -11.31
C THR A 217 -36.53 6.38 -11.81
N SER A 218 -37.53 5.83 -12.50
CA SER A 218 -38.85 6.44 -12.71
C SER A 218 -39.83 5.87 -11.68
N ALA A 219 -40.37 6.71 -10.79
CA ALA A 219 -41.67 6.61 -10.10
C ALA A 219 -41.67 7.66 -8.97
N SER A 220 -42.48 8.72 -9.02
CA SER A 220 -43.91 8.77 -8.67
C SER A 220 -44.19 8.63 -7.16
N GLY A 221 -44.56 9.75 -6.53
CA GLY A 221 -45.10 9.92 -5.18
C GLY A 221 -44.92 11.40 -4.79
N SER A 222 -45.90 12.29 -4.94
CA SER A 222 -47.16 12.44 -4.19
C SER A 222 -46.93 12.55 -2.69
N ASP A 223 -46.76 13.79 -2.22
CA ASP A 223 -47.12 14.33 -0.90
C ASP A 223 -47.00 15.87 -1.09
N GLY A 224 -47.99 16.72 -0.87
CA GLY A 224 -48.98 16.72 0.21
C GLY A 224 -48.63 17.87 1.15
N ASP A 225 -48.57 19.11 0.65
CA ASP A 225 -48.22 20.29 1.46
C ASP A 225 -49.50 21.03 1.83
N GLY A 226 -49.98 20.74 3.04
CA GLY A 226 -51.02 21.48 3.73
C GLY A 226 -50.38 22.23 4.90
N ASP A 227 -50.23 23.54 4.74
CA ASP A 227 -49.93 24.48 5.82
C ASP A 227 -51.21 25.26 6.17
N GLU A 228 -51.97 24.72 7.11
CA GLU A 228 -52.78 25.41 8.13
C GLU A 228 -51.94 25.28 9.42
N ASP A 229 -51.69 26.21 10.33
CA ASP A 229 -52.35 27.43 10.80
C ASP A 229 -51.27 28.21 11.62
N ASP A 230 -51.46 29.52 11.79
CA ASP A 230 -51.70 30.08 13.14
C ASP A 230 -51.71 31.61 13.09
N ASN A 231 -52.90 32.15 13.33
CA ASN A 231 -53.22 33.55 13.45
C ASN A 231 -53.90 33.71 14.81
N ASP A 232 -53.15 34.13 15.83
CA ASP A 232 -53.60 34.86 17.02
C ASP A 232 -52.40 35.47 17.77
#